data_AF-A0A498KSL5-F1
#
_entry.id   AF-A0A498KSL5-F1
#
_cell.length_a   1.000
_cell.length_b   1.000
_cell.length_c   1.000
_cell.angle_alpha   90.00
_cell.angle_beta   90.00
_cell.angle_gamma   90.00
#
_symmetry.space_group_name_H-M   'P 1'
#
loop_
_entity.id
_entity.type
_entity.pdbx_description
1 polymer ?
#
loop_
_entity_poly.entity_id
_entity_poly.type
_entity_poly.pdbx_seq_one_letter_code
_entity_poly.pdbx_strand_id
1 'polypeptide(L)'
;MSDGVALVALTYLEFHLLFVLPPIAALLVLAGPVERPYAGPFGVALLSVVAVVYTTPWDNHLIATGVWAYGEGTVRFRIWHAPIEEYLFFVLQPVLTSLWLARLRTRSDHEFGISVPQRALGLLGGGLVAALGLFFFAESTYYLGTLLLWASPVLTVQWAFGWPVLWERRRTLALGIGIPTAYLAAIDRIAIELGIWTFDEAFMTGLAVFGLPIEELLFFALTNVFLVQGLLLFWWVTDRWEQVRTVWNRRTPTGS
;
A
#
# COMPACT_ATOMS: atom_id res chain seq x y z
N MET A 1 17.28 -41.35 11.01
CA MET A 1 17.11 -40.22 11.94
C MET A 1 17.90 -39.07 11.35
N SER A 2 17.28 -38.30 10.44
CA SER A 2 17.90 -37.06 9.99
C SER A 2 17.49 -36.00 11.01
N ASP A 3 18.46 -35.56 11.80
CA ASP A 3 18.38 -34.27 12.48
C ASP A 3 18.38 -33.21 11.38
N GLY A 4 17.20 -33.02 10.76
CA GLY A 4 16.90 -31.84 10.01
C GLY A 4 16.98 -30.72 11.03
N VAL A 5 17.99 -29.85 10.86
CA VAL A 5 18.10 -28.58 11.57
C VAL A 5 16.68 -28.05 11.71
N ALA A 6 16.15 -28.02 12.92
CA ALA A 6 14.96 -27.27 13.22
C ALA A 6 15.32 -25.84 12.85
N LEU A 7 15.00 -25.43 11.62
CA LEU A 7 14.97 -24.03 11.25
C LEU A 7 14.09 -23.42 12.32
N VAL A 8 14.68 -22.65 13.22
CA VAL A 8 13.95 -21.92 14.23
C VAL A 8 12.92 -21.12 13.43
N ALA A 9 11.65 -21.52 13.53
CA ALA A 9 10.59 -20.89 12.77
C ALA A 9 10.52 -19.46 13.26
N LEU A 10 10.98 -18.54 12.42
CA LEU A 10 11.09 -17.13 12.76
C LEU A 10 9.69 -16.62 13.06
N THR A 11 9.49 -15.98 14.22
CA THR A 11 8.19 -15.37 14.50
C THR A 11 7.96 -14.19 13.57
N TYR A 12 6.70 -13.84 13.34
CA TYR A 12 6.35 -12.68 12.51
C TYR A 12 6.88 -11.37 13.11
N LEU A 13 7.01 -11.29 14.44
CA LEU A 13 7.63 -10.14 15.08
C LEU A 13 9.15 -10.06 14.81
N GLU A 14 9.84 -11.19 14.90
CA GLU A 14 11.26 -11.28 14.52
C GLU A 14 11.47 -10.98 13.04
N PHE A 15 10.52 -11.36 12.17
CA PHE A 15 10.55 -11.02 10.75
C PHE A 15 10.57 -9.51 10.55
N HIS A 16 9.68 -8.79 11.24
CA HIS A 16 9.71 -7.33 11.22
C HIS A 16 11.03 -6.75 11.74
N LEU A 17 11.58 -7.31 12.82
CA LEU A 17 12.84 -6.85 13.41
C LEU A 17 14.05 -7.06 12.49
N LEU A 18 14.05 -8.12 11.67
CA LEU A 18 15.16 -8.47 10.80
C LEU A 18 15.04 -7.89 9.38
N PHE A 19 13.83 -7.75 8.87
CA PHE A 19 13.60 -7.40 7.46
C PHE A 19 12.90 -6.05 7.28
N VAL A 20 12.05 -5.59 8.19
CA VAL A 20 11.28 -4.34 7.97
C VAL A 20 11.89 -3.16 8.71
N LEU A 21 12.28 -3.35 9.98
CA LEU A 21 12.83 -2.28 10.82
C LEU A 21 14.25 -1.84 10.41
N PRO A 22 15.17 -2.72 10.00
CA PRO A 22 16.51 -2.29 9.59
C PRO A 22 16.54 -1.31 8.40
N PRO A 23 15.80 -1.52 7.29
CA PRO A 23 15.76 -0.52 6.22
C PRO A 23 15.07 0.78 6.66
N ILE A 24 14.04 0.72 7.51
CA ILE A 24 13.43 1.92 8.12
C ILE A 24 14.49 2.71 8.91
N ALA A 25 15.23 2.04 9.80
CA ALA A 25 16.28 2.66 10.60
C ALA A 25 17.39 3.25 9.73
N ALA A 26 17.84 2.51 8.70
CA ALA A 26 18.82 3.00 7.75
C ALA A 26 18.32 4.24 6.99
N LEU A 27 17.06 4.24 6.55
CA LEU A 27 16.45 5.39 5.87
C LEU A 27 16.26 6.60 6.79
N LEU A 28 16.07 6.41 8.09
CA LEU A 28 16.03 7.49 9.08
C LEU A 28 17.43 8.06 9.36
N VAL A 29 18.43 7.20 9.58
CA VAL A 29 19.81 7.63 9.92
C VAL A 29 20.51 8.26 8.73
N LEU A 30 20.32 7.70 7.53
CA LEU A 30 20.92 8.21 6.30
C LEU A 30 20.08 9.33 5.66
N ALA A 31 19.12 9.90 6.38
CA ALA A 31 18.26 10.95 5.86
C ALA A 31 19.05 12.25 5.72
N GLY A 32 19.16 12.73 4.47
CA GLY A 32 19.59 14.10 4.18
C GLY A 32 18.48 15.12 4.43
N PRO A 33 18.67 16.39 4.02
CA PRO A 33 17.64 17.42 4.10
C PRO A 33 16.34 16.96 3.44
N VAL A 34 15.24 16.94 4.20
CA VAL A 34 13.94 16.48 3.72
C VAL A 34 13.23 17.61 3.01
N GLU A 35 12.73 17.37 1.79
CA GLU A 35 11.96 18.35 1.02
C GLU A 35 10.66 18.80 1.75
N ARG A 36 10.19 18.00 2.72
CA ARG A 36 8.87 18.04 3.38
C ARG A 36 8.91 17.86 4.92
N PRO A 37 9.49 18.79 5.71
CA PRO A 37 9.71 18.57 7.15
C PRO A 37 8.43 18.42 8.00
N TYR A 38 7.33 19.12 7.66
CA TYR A 38 6.09 19.11 8.45
C TYR A 38 4.93 18.37 7.78
N ALA A 39 4.75 18.56 6.47
CA ALA A 39 3.72 17.86 5.70
C ALA A 39 4.06 16.37 5.45
N GLY A 40 5.32 15.97 5.64
CA GLY A 40 5.76 14.58 5.58
C GLY A 40 5.13 13.74 6.70
N PRO A 41 5.51 13.96 7.98
CA PRO A 41 5.07 13.11 9.08
C PRO A 41 3.55 13.04 9.26
N PHE A 42 2.83 14.16 9.10
CA PHE A 42 1.36 14.17 9.20
C PHE A 42 0.70 13.34 8.10
N GLY A 43 1.14 13.50 6.84
CA GLY A 43 0.62 12.72 5.72
C GLY A 43 0.85 11.22 5.92
N VAL A 44 2.01 10.83 6.44
CA VAL A 44 2.33 9.44 6.77
C VAL A 44 1.43 8.92 7.87
N ALA A 45 1.29 9.65 8.98
CA ALA A 45 0.42 9.24 10.09
C ALA A 45 -1.04 9.08 9.64
N LEU A 46 -1.55 10.03 8.83
CA LEU A 46 -2.88 9.96 8.25
C LEU A 46 -3.06 8.71 7.39
N LEU A 47 -2.13 8.43 6.48
CA LEU A 47 -2.21 7.26 5.61
C LEU A 47 -2.01 5.94 6.36
N SER A 48 -1.21 5.91 7.44
CA SER A 48 -1.13 4.75 8.33
C SER A 48 -2.47 4.48 9.02
N VAL A 49 -3.17 5.50 9.52
CA VAL A 49 -4.50 5.34 10.11
C VAL A 49 -5.49 4.84 9.06
N VAL A 50 -5.47 5.42 7.85
CA VAL A 50 -6.33 4.96 6.75
C VAL A 50 -6.03 3.52 6.37
N ALA A 51 -4.75 3.14 6.27
CA ALA A 51 -4.33 1.77 5.96
C ALA A 51 -4.85 0.79 7.02
N VAL A 52 -4.66 1.08 8.31
CA VAL A 52 -5.18 0.23 9.39
C VAL A 52 -6.71 0.11 9.27
N VAL A 53 -7.45 1.20 9.16
CA VAL A 53 -8.93 1.16 9.13
C VAL A 53 -9.45 0.46 7.88
N TYR A 54 -8.85 0.71 6.71
CA TYR A 54 -9.34 0.22 5.42
C TYR A 54 -8.93 -1.23 5.14
N THR A 55 -7.72 -1.63 5.54
CA THR A 55 -7.21 -2.98 5.28
C THR A 55 -7.77 -3.99 6.28
N THR A 56 -7.92 -3.62 7.56
CA THR A 56 -8.38 -4.51 8.65
C THR A 56 -9.59 -5.38 8.30
N PRO A 57 -10.74 -4.84 7.81
CA PRO A 57 -11.91 -5.68 7.55
C PRO A 57 -11.70 -6.66 6.40
N TRP A 58 -10.99 -6.24 5.36
CA TRP A 58 -10.70 -7.08 4.19
C TRP A 58 -9.71 -8.20 4.55
N ASP A 59 -8.65 -7.85 5.27
CA ASP A 59 -7.61 -8.75 5.72
C ASP A 59 -8.16 -9.85 6.65
N ASN A 60 -8.92 -9.46 7.66
CA ASN A 60 -9.57 -10.41 8.57
C ASN A 60 -10.57 -11.31 7.84
N HIS A 61 -11.26 -10.80 6.82
CA HIS A 61 -12.18 -11.61 6.01
C HIS A 61 -11.43 -12.68 5.20
N LEU A 62 -10.27 -12.35 4.61
CA LEU A 62 -9.46 -13.33 3.86
C LEU A 62 -8.89 -14.42 4.77
N ILE A 63 -8.42 -14.04 5.96
CA ILE A 63 -7.94 -15.01 6.96
C ILE A 63 -9.09 -15.89 7.44
N ALA A 64 -10.28 -15.33 7.70
CA ALA A 64 -11.44 -16.11 8.14
C ALA A 64 -11.94 -17.07 7.04
N THR A 65 -11.80 -16.68 5.79
CA THR A 65 -12.15 -17.51 4.61
C THR A 65 -11.11 -18.60 4.34
N GLY A 66 -9.91 -18.50 4.92
CA GLY A 66 -8.83 -19.46 4.73
C GLY A 66 -7.97 -19.19 3.50
N VAL A 67 -8.04 -17.99 2.92
CA VAL A 67 -7.19 -17.60 1.77
C VAL A 67 -5.71 -17.69 2.15
N TRP A 68 -5.37 -17.24 3.36
CA TRP A 68 -4.08 -17.50 3.95
C TRP A 68 -4.19 -17.75 5.45
N ALA A 69 -3.16 -18.39 5.98
CA ALA A 69 -3.01 -18.75 7.39
C ALA A 69 -1.57 -18.50 7.84
N TYR A 70 -1.34 -18.60 9.15
CA TYR A 70 -0.02 -18.43 9.74
C TYR A 70 0.49 -19.75 10.30
N GLY A 71 1.80 -19.97 10.22
CA GLY A 71 2.45 -21.14 10.77
C GLY A 71 2.23 -21.32 12.28
N GLU A 72 2.40 -22.55 12.76
CA GLU A 72 2.26 -22.84 14.18
C GLU A 72 3.35 -22.12 14.99
N GLY A 73 2.96 -21.38 16.03
CA GLY A 73 3.88 -20.65 16.89
C GLY A 73 4.52 -19.39 16.30
N THR A 74 4.14 -18.98 15.07
CA THR A 74 4.77 -17.81 14.40
C THR A 74 4.15 -16.48 14.82
N VAL A 75 2.94 -16.48 15.38
CA VAL A 75 2.19 -15.29 15.78
C VAL A 75 2.02 -15.21 17.30
N ARG A 76 2.09 -13.99 17.87
CA ARG A 76 2.02 -13.80 19.32
C ARG A 76 0.58 -13.69 19.85
N PHE A 77 -0.25 -12.92 19.15
CA PHE A 77 -1.63 -12.66 19.57
C PHE A 77 -2.47 -12.21 18.37
N ARG A 78 -3.76 -12.54 18.36
CA ARG A 78 -4.70 -12.15 17.29
C ARG A 78 -5.75 -11.17 17.79
N ILE A 79 -6.00 -10.13 17.00
CA ILE A 79 -7.19 -9.28 17.13
C ILE A 79 -8.14 -9.72 16.02
N TRP A 80 -9.27 -10.31 16.41
CA TRP A 80 -10.14 -11.09 15.52
C TRP A 80 -9.38 -12.25 14.86
N HIS A 81 -9.21 -12.24 13.55
CA HIS A 81 -8.54 -13.30 12.80
C HIS A 81 -7.06 -12.95 12.53
N ALA A 82 -6.74 -11.68 12.31
CA ALA A 82 -5.40 -11.21 12.01
C ALA A 82 -4.50 -11.12 13.25
N PRO A 83 -3.21 -11.49 13.15
CA PRO A 83 -2.23 -11.32 14.22
C PRO A 83 -1.86 -9.85 14.40
N ILE A 84 -1.46 -9.44 15.62
CA ILE A 84 -1.09 -8.05 15.93
C ILE A 84 0.06 -7.55 15.04
N GLU A 85 0.93 -8.46 14.62
CA GLU A 85 2.03 -8.23 13.70
C GLU A 85 1.55 -7.76 12.31
N GLU A 86 0.37 -8.18 11.86
CA GLU A 86 -0.24 -7.71 10.60
C GLU A 86 -0.65 -6.23 10.71
N TYR A 87 -1.28 -5.85 11.82
CA TYR A 87 -1.61 -4.44 12.10
C TYR A 87 -0.35 -3.58 12.23
N LEU A 88 0.74 -4.15 12.76
CA LEU A 88 2.03 -3.49 12.78
C LEU A 88 2.56 -3.28 11.35
N PHE A 89 2.43 -4.27 10.47
CA PHE A 89 2.79 -4.14 9.05
C PHE A 89 2.01 -3.02 8.36
N PHE A 90 0.70 -2.87 8.63
CA PHE A 90 -0.13 -1.78 8.10
C PHE A 90 0.39 -0.38 8.47
N VAL A 91 1.20 -0.27 9.53
CA VAL A 91 1.86 0.99 9.94
C VAL A 91 3.29 1.06 9.39
N LEU A 92 4.05 -0.03 9.47
CA LEU A 92 5.45 -0.07 9.07
C LEU A 92 5.62 0.13 7.56
N GLN A 93 4.74 -0.44 6.73
CA GLN A 93 4.82 -0.26 5.28
C GLN A 93 4.66 1.22 4.87
N PRO A 94 3.62 1.98 5.30
CA PRO A 94 3.56 3.43 5.07
C PRO A 94 4.81 4.18 5.50
N VAL A 95 5.40 3.84 6.65
CA VAL A 95 6.64 4.46 7.14
C VAL A 95 7.81 4.14 6.21
N LEU A 96 8.04 2.88 5.88
CA LEU A 96 9.10 2.46 4.96
C LEU A 96 8.98 3.14 3.59
N THR A 97 7.81 3.06 2.98
CA THR A 97 7.54 3.60 1.64
C THR A 97 7.64 5.12 1.62
N SER A 98 7.17 5.80 2.66
CA SER A 98 7.27 7.26 2.75
C SER A 98 8.70 7.75 2.96
N LEU A 99 9.49 7.05 3.79
CA LEU A 99 10.90 7.36 3.99
C LEU A 99 11.71 7.17 2.71
N TRP A 100 11.38 6.13 1.92
CA TRP A 100 11.94 5.96 0.58
C TRP A 100 11.51 7.08 -0.36
N LEU A 101 10.22 7.38 -0.44
CA LEU A 101 9.66 8.43 -1.30
C LEU A 101 10.26 9.81 -1.00
N ALA A 102 10.58 10.09 0.26
CA ALA A 102 11.22 11.34 0.69
C ALA A 102 12.64 11.52 0.10
N ARG A 103 13.25 10.48 -0.49
CA ARG A 103 14.53 10.57 -1.21
C ARG A 103 14.38 10.99 -2.67
N LEU A 104 13.15 11.04 -3.17
CA LEU A 104 12.83 11.39 -4.54
C LEU A 104 12.35 12.84 -4.62
N ARG A 105 12.31 13.40 -5.84
CA ARG A 105 11.75 14.75 -6.05
C ARG A 105 10.22 14.66 -6.06
N THR A 106 9.58 15.30 -5.08
CA THR A 106 8.14 15.13 -4.82
C THR A 106 7.29 16.32 -5.22
N ARG A 107 7.85 17.53 -5.28
CA ARG A 107 7.11 18.74 -5.68
C ARG A 107 6.60 18.63 -7.10
N SER A 108 5.31 18.86 -7.32
CA SER A 108 4.68 19.01 -8.64
C SER A 108 4.47 20.49 -8.98
N ASP A 109 4.69 20.86 -10.24
CA ASP A 109 4.44 22.22 -10.74
C ASP A 109 3.03 22.36 -11.33
N HIS A 110 2.27 21.25 -11.39
CA HIS A 110 0.90 21.22 -11.90
C HIS A 110 0.02 22.30 -11.28
N GLU A 111 -0.62 23.08 -12.13
CA GLU A 111 -1.56 24.10 -11.69
C GLU A 111 -2.75 23.50 -10.94
N PHE A 112 -3.34 24.29 -10.05
CA PHE A 112 -4.48 23.83 -9.28
C PHE A 112 -5.72 23.75 -10.18
N GLY A 113 -6.19 22.53 -10.44
CA GLY A 113 -7.45 22.30 -11.15
C GLY A 113 -7.37 21.09 -12.08
N ILE A 114 -8.29 20.15 -11.90
CA ILE A 114 -8.45 18.99 -12.80
C ILE A 114 -9.78 19.12 -13.51
N SER A 115 -9.73 19.09 -14.85
CA SER A 115 -10.91 19.25 -15.71
C SER A 115 -11.87 18.08 -15.58
N VAL A 116 -13.17 18.31 -15.84
CA VAL A 116 -14.21 17.26 -15.76
C VAL A 116 -13.86 16.03 -16.63
N PRO A 117 -13.40 16.16 -17.90
CA PRO A 117 -13.01 15.01 -18.69
C PRO A 117 -11.84 14.21 -18.08
N GLN A 118 -10.86 14.89 -17.47
CA GLN A 118 -9.76 14.21 -16.78
C GLN A 118 -10.25 13.44 -15.55
N ARG A 119 -11.18 14.01 -14.78
CA ARG A 119 -11.81 13.31 -13.64
C ARG A 119 -12.60 12.09 -14.11
N ALA A 120 -13.38 12.24 -15.18
CA ALA A 120 -14.14 11.14 -15.78
C ALA A 120 -13.20 10.02 -16.26
N LEU A 121 -12.06 10.33 -16.86
CA LEU A 121 -11.06 9.33 -17.24
C LEU A 121 -10.49 8.59 -16.02
N GLY A 122 -10.24 9.30 -14.92
CA GLY A 122 -9.82 8.67 -13.65
C GLY A 122 -10.89 7.74 -13.07
N LEU A 123 -12.17 8.16 -13.09
CA LEU A 123 -13.31 7.32 -12.70
C LEU A 123 -13.42 6.07 -13.57
N LEU A 124 -13.29 6.21 -14.88
CA LEU A 124 -13.29 5.08 -15.82
C LEU A 124 -12.15 4.11 -15.51
N GLY A 125 -10.94 4.61 -15.25
CA GLY A 125 -9.81 3.78 -14.85
C GLY A 125 -10.09 2.95 -13.60
N GLY A 126 -10.62 3.57 -12.55
CA GLY A 126 -11.00 2.87 -11.32
C GLY A 126 -12.14 1.86 -11.53
N GLY A 127 -13.12 2.21 -12.37
CA GLY A 127 -14.21 1.31 -12.78
C GLY A 127 -13.72 0.10 -13.57
N LEU A 128 -12.68 0.24 -14.40
CA LEU A 128 -12.05 -0.89 -15.09
C LEU A 128 -11.37 -1.84 -14.10
N VAL A 129 -10.71 -1.33 -13.05
CA VAL A 129 -10.13 -2.17 -12.00
C VAL A 129 -11.23 -2.93 -11.26
N ALA A 130 -12.35 -2.28 -10.92
CA ALA A 130 -13.50 -2.94 -10.32
C ALA A 130 -14.08 -4.03 -11.22
N ALA A 131 -14.23 -3.77 -12.52
CA ALA A 131 -14.73 -4.74 -13.50
C ALA A 131 -13.79 -5.96 -13.62
N LEU A 132 -12.48 -5.75 -13.61
CA LEU A 132 -11.51 -6.84 -13.57
C LEU A 132 -11.59 -7.63 -12.26
N GLY A 133 -11.77 -6.95 -11.13
CA GLY A 133 -11.99 -7.61 -9.84
C GLY A 133 -13.22 -8.51 -9.85
N LEU A 134 -14.35 -8.03 -10.39
CA LEU A 134 -15.55 -8.83 -10.56
C LEU A 134 -15.33 -10.01 -11.52
N PHE A 135 -14.58 -9.81 -12.60
CA PHE A 135 -14.27 -10.86 -13.58
C PHE A 135 -13.45 -12.01 -12.95
N PHE A 136 -12.49 -11.68 -12.08
CA PHE A 136 -11.69 -12.66 -11.34
C PHE A 136 -12.31 -13.09 -10.01
N PHE A 137 -13.54 -12.67 -9.69
CA PHE A 137 -14.21 -13.06 -8.45
C PHE A 137 -14.84 -14.46 -8.57
N ALA A 138 -13.98 -15.47 -8.61
CA ALA A 138 -14.31 -16.90 -8.64
C ALA A 138 -13.43 -17.63 -7.61
N GLU A 139 -13.78 -18.84 -7.20
CA GLU A 139 -13.06 -19.60 -6.16
C GLU A 139 -11.56 -19.71 -6.48
N SER A 140 -11.20 -20.25 -7.65
CA SER A 140 -9.81 -20.43 -8.10
C SER A 140 -9.02 -19.16 -8.38
N THR A 141 -9.62 -17.97 -8.23
CA THR A 141 -8.95 -16.67 -8.39
C THR A 141 -9.42 -15.68 -7.33
N TYR A 142 -9.96 -16.19 -6.22
CA TYR A 142 -10.72 -15.42 -5.25
C TYR A 142 -9.86 -14.31 -4.65
N TYR A 143 -8.60 -14.62 -4.36
CA TYR A 143 -7.69 -13.64 -3.81
C TYR A 143 -7.39 -12.52 -4.81
N LEU A 144 -7.15 -12.83 -6.09
CA LEU A 144 -6.95 -11.80 -7.11
C LEU A 144 -8.22 -10.93 -7.28
N GLY A 145 -9.39 -11.56 -7.37
CA GLY A 145 -10.66 -10.87 -7.55
C GLY A 145 -10.96 -9.91 -6.40
N THR A 146 -10.86 -10.38 -5.15
CA THR A 146 -11.12 -9.56 -3.97
C THR A 146 -10.06 -8.48 -3.77
N LEU A 147 -8.79 -8.73 -4.11
CA LEU A 147 -7.71 -7.74 -4.07
C LEU A 147 -7.99 -6.57 -5.01
N LEU A 148 -8.40 -6.85 -6.24
CA LEU A 148 -8.75 -5.81 -7.22
C LEU A 148 -10.02 -5.05 -6.83
N LEU A 149 -11.04 -5.76 -6.32
CA LEU A 149 -12.25 -5.13 -5.81
C LEU A 149 -11.96 -4.21 -4.63
N TRP A 150 -11.14 -4.65 -3.68
CA TRP A 150 -10.70 -3.86 -2.53
C TRP A 150 -9.84 -2.66 -2.94
N ALA A 151 -9.00 -2.80 -3.97
CA ALA A 151 -8.19 -1.70 -4.48
C ALA A 151 -9.00 -0.64 -5.22
N SER A 152 -10.07 -1.06 -5.90
CA SER A 152 -10.80 -0.21 -6.85
C SER A 152 -11.34 1.11 -6.28
N PRO A 153 -11.90 1.21 -5.05
CA PRO A 153 -12.41 2.48 -4.52
C PRO A 153 -11.29 3.49 -4.29
N VAL A 154 -10.15 3.03 -3.77
CA VAL A 154 -8.99 3.88 -3.50
C VAL A 154 -8.43 4.44 -4.81
N LEU A 155 -8.21 3.57 -5.81
CA LEU A 155 -7.72 3.99 -7.13
C LEU A 155 -8.71 4.92 -7.83
N THR A 156 -10.00 4.62 -7.76
CA THR A 156 -11.07 5.48 -8.32
C THR A 156 -10.99 6.89 -7.74
N VAL A 157 -10.90 7.01 -6.41
CA VAL A 157 -10.78 8.31 -5.73
C VAL A 157 -9.49 9.01 -6.13
N GLN A 158 -8.33 8.35 -6.06
CA GLN A 158 -7.03 8.97 -6.36
C GLN A 158 -6.92 9.42 -7.82
N TRP A 159 -7.37 8.60 -8.78
CA TRP A 159 -7.28 8.92 -10.20
C TRP A 159 -8.30 9.99 -10.60
N ALA A 160 -9.53 9.91 -10.12
CA ALA A 160 -10.53 10.96 -10.33
C ALA A 160 -10.13 12.28 -9.65
N PHE A 161 -9.34 12.22 -8.57
CA PHE A 161 -8.85 13.39 -7.88
C PHE A 161 -7.75 14.11 -8.65
N GLY A 162 -6.73 13.39 -9.16
CA GLY A 162 -5.54 14.04 -9.71
C GLY A 162 -4.55 13.18 -10.50
N TRP A 163 -4.99 12.24 -11.35
CA TRP A 163 -4.05 11.46 -12.18
C TRP A 163 -3.07 12.28 -13.05
N PRO A 164 -3.40 13.47 -13.59
CA PRO A 164 -2.43 14.25 -14.38
C PRO A 164 -1.22 14.71 -13.54
N VAL A 165 -1.44 15.02 -12.26
CA VAL A 165 -0.39 15.38 -11.28
C VAL A 165 0.55 14.19 -11.08
N LEU A 166 -0.01 12.99 -10.95
CA LEU A 166 0.75 11.75 -10.82
C LEU A 166 1.58 11.46 -12.07
N TRP A 167 1.01 11.69 -13.25
CA TRP A 167 1.69 11.48 -14.54
C TRP A 167 2.86 12.44 -14.76
N GLU A 168 2.73 13.70 -14.34
CA GLU A 168 3.81 14.69 -14.34
C GLU A 168 5.01 14.24 -13.48
N ARG A 169 4.75 13.40 -12.47
CA ARG A 169 5.74 12.80 -11.59
C ARG A 169 5.93 11.30 -11.81
N ARG A 170 5.67 10.79 -13.03
CA ARG A 170 5.75 9.36 -13.37
C ARG A 170 7.07 8.66 -13.00
N ARG A 171 8.21 9.36 -13.04
CA ARG A 171 9.50 8.79 -12.60
C ARG A 171 9.55 8.59 -11.09
N THR A 172 9.14 9.60 -10.33
CA THR A 172 9.00 9.52 -8.87
C THR A 172 7.97 8.47 -8.49
N LEU A 173 6.85 8.39 -9.21
CA LEU A 173 5.82 7.38 -9.01
C LEU A 173 6.38 5.97 -9.25
N ALA A 174 7.04 5.73 -10.39
CA ALA A 174 7.61 4.42 -10.72
C ALA A 174 8.69 3.97 -9.72
N LEU A 175 9.60 4.87 -9.33
CA LEU A 175 10.65 4.54 -8.35
C LEU A 175 10.11 4.44 -6.92
N GLY A 176 9.13 5.27 -6.56
CA GLY A 176 8.48 5.28 -5.26
C GLY A 176 7.66 4.02 -5.02
N ILE A 177 7.06 3.45 -6.06
CA ILE A 177 6.29 2.20 -5.99
C ILE A 177 7.22 1.00 -6.17
N GLY A 178 8.01 0.98 -7.24
CA GLY A 178 8.72 -0.21 -7.69
C GLY A 178 9.78 -0.69 -6.70
N ILE A 179 10.53 0.22 -6.07
CA ILE A 179 11.61 -0.17 -5.14
C ILE A 179 11.07 -0.76 -3.84
N PRO A 180 10.13 -0.11 -3.12
CA PRO A 180 9.48 -0.73 -1.97
C PRO A 180 8.73 -2.01 -2.32
N THR A 181 8.05 -2.07 -3.48
CA THR A 181 7.35 -3.28 -3.92
C THR A 181 8.32 -4.44 -4.12
N ALA A 182 9.42 -4.22 -4.85
CA ALA A 182 10.41 -5.27 -5.09
C ALA A 182 11.05 -5.76 -3.78
N TYR A 183 11.33 -4.84 -2.85
CA TYR A 183 11.87 -5.22 -1.54
C TYR A 183 10.88 -6.03 -0.72
N LEU A 184 9.64 -5.56 -0.58
CA LEU A 184 8.59 -6.23 0.20
C LEU A 184 8.25 -7.60 -0.39
N ALA A 185 8.10 -7.69 -1.71
CA ALA A 185 7.90 -8.96 -2.41
C ALA A 185 9.06 -9.95 -2.19
N ALA A 186 10.30 -9.47 -2.16
CA ALA A 186 11.46 -10.32 -1.92
C ALA A 186 11.48 -10.89 -0.49
N ILE A 187 11.19 -10.08 0.51
CA ILE A 187 11.15 -10.55 1.92
C ILE A 187 9.90 -11.39 2.19
N ASP A 188 8.78 -11.11 1.52
CA ASP A 188 7.56 -11.91 1.63
C ASP A 188 7.76 -13.33 1.11
N ARG A 189 8.44 -13.48 -0.03
CA ARG A 189 8.86 -14.80 -0.52
C ARG A 189 9.66 -15.56 0.56
N ILE A 190 10.57 -14.88 1.25
CA ILE A 190 11.36 -15.50 2.34
C ILE A 190 10.43 -15.93 3.48
N ALA A 191 9.46 -15.10 3.86
CA ALA A 191 8.50 -15.44 4.92
C ALA A 191 7.64 -16.66 4.58
N ILE A 192 7.19 -16.78 3.31
CA ILE A 192 6.47 -17.95 2.82
C ILE A 192 7.35 -19.20 2.86
N GLU A 193 8.61 -19.11 2.40
CA GLU A 193 9.57 -20.22 2.46
C GLU A 193 9.87 -20.67 3.91
N LEU A 194 9.86 -19.73 4.85
CA LEU A 194 10.02 -19.99 6.29
C LEU A 194 8.72 -20.47 6.96
N GLY A 195 7.60 -20.52 6.25
CA GLY A 195 6.31 -20.94 6.78
C GLY A 195 5.71 -19.98 7.81
N ILE A 196 6.10 -18.69 7.79
CA ILE A 196 5.52 -17.68 8.69
C ILE A 196 4.03 -17.52 8.37
N TRP A 197 3.72 -17.45 7.07
CA TRP A 197 2.38 -17.57 6.51
C TRP A 197 2.38 -18.46 5.26
N THR A 198 1.20 -18.99 4.96
CA THR A 198 0.95 -19.90 3.85
C THR A 198 -0.39 -19.56 3.20
N PHE A 199 -0.47 -19.75 1.88
CA PHE A 199 -1.69 -19.52 1.11
C PHE A 199 -2.33 -20.84 0.72
N ASP A 200 -3.66 -20.89 0.67
CA ASP A 200 -4.39 -22.03 0.13
C ASP A 200 -4.50 -21.89 -1.40
N GLU A 201 -3.89 -22.82 -2.11
CA GLU A 201 -3.86 -22.86 -3.58
C GLU A 201 -5.26 -22.85 -4.21
N ALA A 202 -6.30 -23.28 -3.49
CA ALA A 202 -7.69 -23.23 -3.96
C ALA A 202 -8.18 -21.82 -4.27
N PHE A 203 -7.60 -20.78 -3.65
CA PHE A 203 -7.99 -19.38 -3.84
C PHE A 203 -7.05 -18.58 -4.75
N MET A 204 -5.98 -19.20 -5.24
CA MET A 204 -4.88 -18.57 -5.97
C MET A 204 -4.96 -18.90 -7.45
N THR A 205 -4.50 -17.99 -8.31
CA THR A 205 -4.39 -18.20 -9.77
C THR A 205 -3.40 -19.31 -10.16
N GLY A 206 -2.54 -19.74 -9.23
CA GLY A 206 -1.45 -20.68 -9.48
C GLY A 206 -0.27 -20.07 -10.27
N LEU A 207 -0.30 -18.76 -10.55
CA LEU A 207 0.78 -18.07 -11.25
C LEU A 207 1.78 -17.48 -10.25
N ALA A 208 3.07 -17.71 -10.49
CA ALA A 208 4.13 -17.16 -9.66
C ALA A 208 5.21 -16.46 -10.50
N VAL A 209 5.71 -15.33 -9.98
CA VAL A 209 6.83 -14.56 -10.56
C VAL A 209 8.00 -14.69 -9.61
N PHE A 210 9.11 -15.26 -10.10
CA PHE A 210 10.25 -15.61 -9.24
C PHE A 210 9.79 -16.31 -7.96
N GLY A 211 8.94 -17.34 -8.08
CA GLY A 211 8.44 -18.15 -6.95
C GLY A 211 7.50 -17.45 -5.96
N LEU A 212 7.16 -16.17 -6.16
CA LEU A 212 6.15 -15.47 -5.38
C LEU A 212 4.81 -15.47 -6.12
N PRO A 213 3.68 -15.79 -5.46
CA PRO A 213 2.36 -15.68 -6.09
C PRO A 213 2.12 -14.28 -6.69
N ILE A 214 1.47 -14.21 -7.85
CA ILE A 214 1.23 -12.93 -8.52
C ILE A 214 0.33 -12.00 -7.69
N GLU A 215 -0.58 -12.58 -6.91
CA GLU A 215 -1.47 -11.86 -5.99
C GLU A 215 -0.68 -11.12 -4.92
N GLU A 216 0.36 -11.74 -4.34
CA GLU A 216 1.23 -11.10 -3.34
C GLU A 216 2.07 -9.97 -3.94
N LEU A 217 2.66 -10.21 -5.12
CA LEU A 217 3.36 -9.15 -5.85
C LEU A 217 2.44 -7.97 -6.13
N LEU A 218 1.20 -8.25 -6.53
CA LEU A 218 0.18 -7.25 -6.82
C LEU A 218 -0.30 -6.55 -5.55
N PHE A 219 -0.43 -7.25 -4.42
CA PHE A 219 -0.77 -6.69 -3.12
C PHE A 219 0.26 -5.63 -2.69
N PHE A 220 1.55 -5.96 -2.71
CA PHE A 220 2.61 -4.99 -2.42
C PHE A 220 2.65 -3.84 -3.44
N ALA A 221 2.40 -4.12 -4.72
CA ALA A 221 2.34 -3.08 -5.73
C ALA A 221 1.18 -2.09 -5.48
N LEU A 222 -0.03 -2.60 -5.20
CA LEU A 222 -1.24 -1.82 -4.99
C LEU A 222 -1.17 -0.99 -3.70
N THR A 223 -0.73 -1.59 -2.60
CA THR A 223 -0.52 -0.87 -1.33
C THR A 223 0.50 0.26 -1.50
N ASN A 224 1.63 0.01 -2.17
CA ASN A 224 2.60 1.07 -2.48
C ASN A 224 2.05 2.11 -3.46
N VAL A 225 1.22 1.71 -4.43
CA VAL A 225 0.46 2.63 -5.29
C VAL A 225 -0.40 3.56 -4.44
N PHE A 226 -1.20 3.05 -3.50
CA PHE A 226 -2.07 3.88 -2.66
C PHE A 226 -1.27 4.89 -1.85
N LEU A 227 -0.17 4.43 -1.25
CA LEU A 227 0.68 5.25 -0.39
C LEU A 227 1.39 6.36 -1.18
N VAL A 228 2.05 6.02 -2.28
CA VAL A 228 2.81 6.98 -3.08
C VAL A 228 1.88 7.98 -3.75
N GLN A 229 0.77 7.52 -4.35
CA GLN A 229 -0.20 8.42 -4.95
C GLN A 229 -0.87 9.30 -3.90
N GLY A 230 -1.25 8.73 -2.75
CA GLY A 230 -1.84 9.46 -1.63
C GLY A 230 -0.94 10.58 -1.13
N LEU A 231 0.34 10.30 -0.88
CA LEU A 231 1.31 11.30 -0.43
C LEU A 231 1.57 12.38 -1.47
N LEU A 232 1.75 12.02 -2.75
CA LEU A 232 1.99 13.00 -3.82
C LEU A 232 0.79 13.93 -4.02
N LEU A 233 -0.43 13.40 -3.99
CA LEU A 233 -1.66 14.19 -4.08
C LEU A 233 -1.86 15.05 -2.83
N PHE A 234 -1.61 14.51 -1.64
CA PHE A 234 -1.67 15.26 -0.39
C PHE A 234 -0.70 16.45 -0.40
N TRP A 235 0.57 16.21 -0.76
CA TRP A 235 1.57 17.28 -0.82
C TRP A 235 1.28 18.31 -1.90
N TRP A 236 0.77 17.89 -3.06
CA TRP A 236 0.33 18.82 -4.10
C TRP A 236 -0.74 19.80 -3.60
N VAL A 237 -1.70 19.30 -2.82
CA VAL A 237 -2.74 20.15 -2.19
C VAL A 237 -2.14 21.05 -1.12
N THR A 238 -1.32 20.53 -0.20
CA THR A 238 -0.77 21.32 0.90
C THR A 238 0.19 22.42 0.42
N ASP A 239 0.93 22.18 -0.67
CA ASP A 239 1.80 23.18 -1.30
C ASP A 239 1.05 24.40 -1.83
N ARG A 240 -0.22 24.19 -2.15
CA ARG A 240 -1.10 25.19 -2.77
C ARG A 240 -2.23 25.59 -1.82
N TRP A 241 -2.06 25.39 -0.51
CA TRP A 241 -3.12 25.62 0.47
C TRP A 241 -3.73 27.03 0.38
N GLU A 242 -2.93 28.07 0.14
CA GLU A 242 -3.45 29.43 -0.05
C GLU A 242 -4.34 29.58 -1.30
N GLN A 243 -4.03 28.88 -2.39
CA GLN A 243 -4.87 28.86 -3.59
C GLN A 243 -6.18 28.11 -3.31
N VAL A 244 -6.11 26.98 -2.59
CA VAL A 244 -7.28 26.21 -2.13
C VAL A 244 -8.21 27.07 -1.28
N ARG A 245 -7.66 27.78 -0.28
CA ARG A 245 -8.42 28.71 0.57
C ARG A 245 -9.10 29.81 -0.24
N THR A 246 -8.40 30.36 -1.23
CA THR A 246 -8.96 31.42 -2.08
C THR A 246 -10.14 30.93 -2.91
N VAL A 247 -10.05 29.73 -3.50
CA VAL A 247 -11.17 29.13 -4.26
C VAL A 247 -12.35 28.80 -3.36
N TRP A 248 -12.09 28.27 -2.15
CA TRP A 248 -13.13 27.97 -1.17
C TRP A 248 -13.89 29.23 -0.75
N ASN A 249 -13.17 30.28 -0.36
CA ASN A 249 -13.75 31.54 0.10
C ASN A 249 -14.59 32.25 -0.97
N ARG A 250 -14.25 32.10 -2.26
CA ARG A 250 -15.04 32.64 -3.38
C ARG A 250 -16.36 31.90 -3.63
N ARG A 251 -16.50 30.66 -3.14
CA ARG A 251 -17.71 29.83 -3.32
C ARG A 251 -18.67 29.92 -2.15
N THR A 252 -18.22 30.31 -0.96
CA THR A 252 -19.09 30.70 0.14
C THR A 252 -19.65 32.09 -0.12
N PRO A 253 -20.97 32.28 -0.28
CA PRO A 253 -21.55 33.61 -0.25
C PRO A 253 -21.18 34.23 1.10
N THR A 254 -20.57 35.41 1.09
CA THR A 254 -20.54 36.25 2.29
C THR A 254 -21.99 36.47 2.69
N GLY A 255 -22.44 35.80 3.76
CA GLY A 255 -23.80 35.95 4.26
C GLY A 255 -24.09 37.44 4.45
N SER A 256 -25.06 37.92 3.69
CA SER A 256 -25.78 39.17 3.94
C SER A 256 -27.05 38.84 4.72
#